data_AF-A0A928HCD3-F1
#
_entry.id   AF-A0A928HCD3-F1
#
_cell.length_a   1.000
_cell.length_b   1.000
_cell.length_c   1.000
_cell.angle_alpha   90.00
_cell.angle_beta   90.00
_cell.angle_gamma   90.00
#
_symmetry.space_group_name_H-M   'P 1'
#
loop_
_entity.id
_entity.type
_entity.pdbx_description
1 polymer ?
#
loop_
_entity_poly.entity_id
_entity_poly.type
_entity_poly.pdbx_seq_one_letter_code
_entity_poly.pdbx_strand_id
1 'polypeptide(L)' 'MAPRQRAENKKMLGLYVDSALVAKFQQACAYYGQTMTSAVTLFIEETVQEYEELLKEEAKGGN' A
#
# COMPACT_ATOMS: atom_id res chain seq x y z
N MET A 1 -6.85 12.83 -27.57
CA MET A 1 -5.97 12.80 -26.38
C MET A 1 -5.55 11.36 -26.16
N ALA A 2 -4.32 10.99 -26.52
CA ALA A 2 -3.82 9.65 -26.23
C ALA A 2 -3.63 9.54 -24.70
N PRO A 3 -4.12 8.47 -24.05
CA PRO A 3 -3.81 8.24 -22.65
C PRO A 3 -2.30 8.04 -22.56
N ARG A 4 -1.58 9.00 -21.97
CA ARG A 4 -0.18 8.81 -21.60
C ARG A 4 -0.18 7.64 -20.62
N GLN A 5 0.20 6.46 -21.11
CA GLN A 5 0.52 5.30 -20.29
C GLN A 5 1.63 5.70 -19.32
N ARG A 6 1.27 6.21 -18.15
CA ARG A 6 2.17 6.32 -16.98
C ARG A 6 2.32 4.93 -16.37
N ALA A 7 2.79 3.97 -17.16
CA ALA A 7 3.17 2.64 -16.71
C ALA A 7 4.68 2.62 -16.46
N GLU A 8 5.23 3.58 -15.72
CA GLU A 8 6.68 3.83 -15.82
C GLU A 8 7.56 3.26 -14.69
N ASN A 9 7.07 2.81 -13.54
CA ASN A 9 7.94 2.14 -12.54
C ASN A 9 7.17 1.26 -11.53
N LYS A 10 6.37 0.29 -11.99
CA LYS A 10 5.72 -0.67 -11.08
C LYS A 10 6.55 -1.94 -10.96
N LYS A 11 6.87 -2.36 -9.73
CA LYS A 11 7.45 -3.68 -9.42
C LYS A 11 6.38 -4.58 -8.79
N MET A 12 6.46 -5.89 -9.04
CA MET A 12 5.58 -6.85 -8.36
C MET A 12 6.09 -7.14 -6.94
N LEU A 13 5.18 -7.16 -5.98
CA LEU A 13 5.42 -7.58 -4.60
C LEU A 13 4.60 -8.83 -4.32
N GLY A 14 5.26 -9.96 -4.04
CA GLY A 14 4.61 -11.20 -3.60
C GLY A 14 4.55 -11.26 -2.08
N LEU A 15 3.39 -11.60 -1.51
CA LEU A 15 3.15 -11.66 -0.07
C LEU A 15 2.53 -13.01 0.30
N TYR A 16 2.99 -13.61 1.40
CA TYR A 16 2.31 -14.75 2.03
C TYR A 16 1.40 -14.21 3.14
N VAL A 17 0.10 -14.42 2.98
CA VAL A 17 -0.94 -13.96 3.90
C VAL A 17 -1.87 -15.12 4.20
N ASP A 18 -2.36 -15.19 5.44
CA ASP A 18 -3.37 -16.16 5.84
C ASP A 18 -4.60 -16.10 4.92
N SER A 19 -5.07 -17.25 4.45
CA SER A 19 -6.13 -17.33 3.46
C SER A 19 -7.48 -16.81 3.96
N ALA A 20 -7.76 -16.95 5.26
CA ALA A 20 -8.99 -16.40 5.86
C ALA A 20 -8.92 -14.87 5.94
N LEU A 21 -7.74 -14.30 6.20
CA LEU A 21 -7.53 -12.86 6.14
C LEU A 21 -7.69 -12.32 4.72
N VAL A 22 -7.15 -13.01 3.71
CA VAL A 22 -7.33 -12.65 2.30
C VAL A 22 -8.80 -12.61 1.92
N ALA A 23 -9.59 -13.60 2.33
CA ALA A 23 -11.03 -13.64 2.04
C ALA A 23 -11.79 -12.46 2.66
N LYS A 24 -11.50 -12.13 3.92
CA LYS A 24 -12.10 -10.95 4.59
C LYS A 24 -11.69 -9.65 3.91
N PHE A 25 -10.43 -9.51 3.54
CA PHE A 25 -9.92 -8.33 2.86
C PHE A 25 -10.55 -8.14 1.48
N GLN A 26 -10.71 -9.24 0.72
CA GLN A 26 -11.40 -9.23 -0.57
C GLN A 26 -12.87 -8.78 -0.44
N GLN A 27 -13.58 -9.27 0.58
CA GLN A 27 -14.96 -8.83 0.87
C GLN A 27 -15.03 -7.33 1.21
N ALA A 28 -14.10 -6.85 2.03
CA ALA A 28 -14.03 -5.42 2.36
C ALA A 28 -13.76 -4.57 1.12
N CYS A 29 -12.80 -4.96 0.27
CA CYS A 29 -12.51 -4.27 -0.99
C CYS A 29 -13.76 -4.21 -1.88
N ALA A 30 -14.50 -5.30 -2.01
CA ALA A 30 -15.72 -5.36 -2.80
C ALA A 30 -16.81 -4.42 -2.25
N TYR A 31 -16.99 -4.37 -0.92
CA TYR A 31 -17.96 -3.48 -0.28
C TYR A 31 -17.67 -1.99 -0.56
N TYR A 32 -16.39 -1.61 -0.56
CA TYR A 32 -15.96 -0.23 -0.84
C TYR A 32 -15.73 0.07 -2.33
N GLY A 33 -15.99 -0.89 -3.23
CA GLY A 33 -15.77 -0.73 -4.67
C GLY A 33 -14.30 -0.53 -5.06
N GLN A 34 -13.37 -1.06 -4.27
CA GLN A 34 -11.92 -0.96 -4.49
C GLN A 34 -11.32 -2.30 -4.95
N THR A 35 -10.18 -2.23 -5.64
CA THR A 35 -9.39 -3.43 -5.96
C THR A 35 -8.46 -3.76 -4.78
N MET A 36 -8.14 -5.04 -4.60
CA MET A 36 -7.16 -5.44 -3.58
C MET A 36 -5.81 -4.77 -3.81
N THR A 37 -5.37 -4.64 -5.07
CA THR A 37 -4.12 -3.97 -5.42
C THR A 37 -4.13 -2.51 -4.99
N SER A 38 -5.19 -1.75 -5.30
CA SER A 38 -5.28 -0.34 -4.89
C SER A 38 -5.30 -0.18 -3.38
N ALA A 39 -6.03 -1.04 -2.66
CA ALA A 39 -6.11 -1.00 -1.21
C ALA A 39 -4.76 -1.34 -0.55
N VAL A 40 -4.03 -2.33 -1.06
CA VAL A 40 -2.68 -2.67 -0.56
C VAL A 40 -1.68 -1.58 -0.90
N THR A 41 -1.74 -0.99 -2.11
CA THR A 41 -0.88 0.14 -2.47
C THR A 41 -1.09 1.32 -1.53
N LEU A 42 -2.34 1.71 -1.26
CA LEU A 42 -2.66 2.79 -0.34
C LEU A 42 -2.13 2.50 1.06
N PHE A 43 -2.37 1.29 1.58
CA PHE A 43 -1.87 0.89 2.89
C PHE A 43 -0.34 0.99 2.99
N ILE A 44 0.38 0.54 1.96
CA ILE A 44 1.85 0.64 1.93
C ILE A 44 2.29 2.10 1.88
N GLU A 45 1.64 2.94 1.07
CA GLU A 45 1.96 4.38 0.96
C GLU A 45 1.78 5.10 2.32
N GLU A 46 0.64 4.90 2.98
CA GLU A 46 0.35 5.48 4.30
C GLU A 46 1.34 5.00 5.36
N THR A 47 1.60 3.69 5.38
CA THR A 47 2.51 3.07 6.36
C THR A 47 3.95 3.56 6.17
N VAL A 48 4.42 3.65 4.92
CA VAL A 48 5.77 4.16 4.62
C VAL A 48 5.90 5.62 5.04
N GLN A 49 4.88 6.44 4.77
CA GLN A 49 4.90 7.85 5.18
C GLN A 49 4.99 7.99 6.71
N GLU A 50 4.23 7.20 7.46
CA GLU A 50 4.29 7.19 8.94
C GLU A 50 5.69 6.80 9.43
N TYR A 51 6.29 5.75 8.87
CA TYR A 51 7.64 5.34 9.25
C TYR A 51 8.71 6.38 8.88
N GLU A 52 8.58 7.06 7.74
CA GLU A 52 9.50 8.14 7.39
C GLU A 52 9.41 9.33 8.35
N GLU A 53 8.23 9.64 8.86
CA GLU A 53 8.02 10.68 9.88
C GLU A 53 8.69 10.27 11.19
N LEU A 54 8.50 9.04 11.65
CA LEU A 54 9.18 8.50 12.84
C LEU A 54 10.71 8.53 12.70
N LEU A 55 11.25 8.10 11.56
CA LEU A 55 12.70 8.14 11.30
C LEU A 55 13.26 9.57 11.30
N LYS A 56 12.50 10.55 10.81
CA LYS A 56 12.89 11.97 10.86
C LYS A 56 12.86 12.51 12.27
N GLU A 57 11.93 12.07 13.10
CA GLU A 57 11.87 12.43 14.52
C GLU A 57 13.02 11.82 15.31
N GLU A 58 13.35 10.54 15.08
CA GLU A 58 14.53 9.90 15.67
C GLU A 58 15.84 10.61 15.25
N ALA A 59 15.95 10.99 13.98
CA ALA A 59 17.12 11.72 13.48
C ALA A 59 17.24 13.16 14.00
N LYS A 60 16.12 13.81 14.36
CA LYS A 60 16.11 15.14 15.00
C LYS A 60 16.21 15.08 16.51
N GLY A 61 15.80 13.95 17.09
CA GLY A 61 15.70 13.69 18.53
C GLY A 61 17.02 13.26 19.16
N GLY A 62 18.01 12.84 18.38
CA GLY A 62 19.37 12.58 18.87
C GLY A 62 19.40 11.55 20.00
N ASN A 63 19.60 10.30 19.60
CA ASN A 63 20.51 9.45 20.36
C ASN A 63 21.92 9.68 19.84
#